data_AF-A0AAU2XJ54-F1
#
_entry.id   AF-A0AAU2XJ54-F1
#
_cell.length_a   1.000
_cell.length_b   1.000
_cell.length_c   1.000
_cell.angle_alpha   90.00
_cell.angle_beta   90.00
_cell.angle_gamma   90.00
#
_symmetry.space_group_name_H-M   'P 1'
#
loop_
_entity.id
_entity.type
_entity.pdbx_description
1 polymer ?
#
loop_
_entity_poly.entity_id
_entity_poly.type
_entity_poly.pdbx_seq_one_letter_code
_entity_poly.pdbx_strand_id
1 'polypeptide(L)'
;MLNVFRPGSRTRRAEVARLEKELGRERLDAADTLDGLFGQYGRSAAEPRKMSPALQRAVELARDEGRWVVAVRVFRNERTLQPDYDAPHMWLADFLEHEGRTQSAITLARTAAMQCRRKCDLLAQAAEFALFSGQVRGSIYLFAQSIATVGGGPHRVELSQQRAFLFMAELFDVFDDASGERWARGIQDVTYFDEDYVRTIRSTAEKTTAKERARIRRELPEIRKQLRERVNGKS
;
A
#
# COMPACT_ATOMS: atom_id res chain seq x y z
N MET A 1 21.84 -12.84 -10.48
CA MET A 1 20.38 -12.64 -10.62
C MET A 1 19.83 -12.03 -9.33
N LEU A 2 19.20 -10.85 -9.41
CA LEU A 2 18.54 -10.19 -8.27
C LEU A 2 17.10 -10.69 -8.19
N ASN A 3 16.81 -11.52 -7.18
CA ASN A 3 15.44 -11.93 -6.86
C ASN A 3 14.74 -10.74 -6.17
N VAL A 4 13.84 -10.08 -6.89
CA VAL A 4 13.07 -8.91 -6.44
C VAL A 4 12.12 -9.21 -5.28
N PHE A 5 11.92 -10.48 -4.92
CA PHE A 5 11.05 -10.92 -3.84
C PHE A 5 11.80 -11.28 -2.55
N ARG A 6 13.13 -11.04 -2.46
CA ARG A 6 13.93 -11.40 -1.29
C ARG A 6 14.16 -10.18 -0.38
N PRO A 7 13.70 -10.16 0.89
CA PRO A 7 13.83 -8.98 1.74
C PRO A 7 15.15 -8.99 2.55
N GLY A 8 15.92 -7.90 2.54
CA GLY A 8 17.20 -7.76 3.28
C GLY A 8 16.99 -7.56 4.79
N SER A 9 17.61 -8.36 5.65
CA SER A 9 17.18 -8.57 7.05
C SER A 9 17.84 -7.70 8.14
N ARG A 10 19.03 -7.12 7.91
CA ARG A 10 19.77 -6.38 8.95
C ARG A 10 19.36 -4.91 9.09
N THR A 11 19.06 -4.24 7.98
CA THR A 11 18.61 -2.84 7.96
C THR A 11 17.22 -2.67 8.58
N ARG A 12 16.33 -3.66 8.42
CA ARG A 12 14.95 -3.64 8.94
C ARG A 12 14.84 -3.52 10.46
N ARG A 13 15.74 -4.14 11.23
CA ARG A 13 15.67 -4.08 12.71
C ARG A 13 16.09 -2.73 13.28
N ALA A 14 17.10 -2.11 12.70
CA ALA A 14 17.58 -0.80 13.13
C ALA A 14 16.54 0.30 12.86
N GLU A 15 15.80 0.17 11.75
CA GLU A 15 14.76 1.12 11.36
C GLU A 15 13.50 0.99 12.23
N VAL A 16 13.09 -0.23 12.59
CA VAL A 16 12.00 -0.48 13.54
C VAL A 16 12.30 0.12 14.92
N ALA A 17 13.51 -0.08 15.45
CA ALA A 17 13.92 0.47 16.75
C ALA A 17 13.95 2.02 16.75
N ARG A 18 14.30 2.64 15.62
CA ARG A 18 14.23 4.09 15.46
C ARG A 18 12.79 4.60 15.48
N LEU A 19 11.88 3.91 14.78
CA LEU A 19 10.46 4.26 14.72
C LEU A 19 9.81 4.17 16.11
N GLU A 20 10.11 3.12 16.89
CA GLU A 20 9.61 2.95 18.26
C GLU A 20 10.01 4.11 19.19
N LYS A 21 11.24 4.63 19.05
CA LYS A 21 11.77 5.75 19.84
C LYS A 21 11.14 7.09 19.48
N GLU A 22 10.90 7.36 18.20
CA GLU A 22 10.31 8.61 17.71
C GLU A 22 8.81 8.71 18.04
N LEU A 23 8.17 7.57 18.25
CA LEU A 23 6.73 7.43 18.48
C LEU A 23 6.34 7.66 19.96
N GLY A 24 7.24 7.55 20.94
CA GLY A 24 6.93 7.57 22.39
C GLY A 24 6.48 8.89 23.04
N ARG A 25 6.13 9.96 22.31
CA ARG A 25 5.79 11.28 22.90
C ARG A 25 4.32 11.69 22.60
N GLU A 26 3.58 12.00 23.68
CA GLU A 26 2.33 12.80 23.81
C GLU A 26 0.91 12.18 23.77
N ARG A 27 -0.04 12.90 24.42
CA ARG A 27 -1.14 12.45 25.30
C ARG A 27 -2.52 13.10 24.97
N LEU A 28 -3.58 12.26 24.95
CA LEU A 28 -5.02 12.38 25.40
C LEU A 28 -6.16 13.20 24.70
N ASP A 29 -7.35 12.57 24.86
CA ASP A 29 -8.80 12.96 24.94
C ASP A 29 -9.79 13.06 23.74
N ALA A 30 -11.08 12.75 24.01
CA ALA A 30 -12.15 12.15 23.16
C ALA A 30 -13.03 13.14 22.32
N ALA A 31 -14.16 12.85 21.63
CA ALA A 31 -15.13 11.72 21.54
C ALA A 31 -16.01 11.76 20.24
N ASP A 32 -16.47 10.58 19.79
CA ASP A 32 -17.59 10.10 18.91
C ASP A 32 -17.97 10.85 17.58
N THR A 33 -18.30 10.26 16.40
CA THR A 33 -18.93 8.97 15.97
C THR A 33 -18.87 8.80 14.42
N LEU A 34 -18.44 7.67 13.82
CA LEU A 34 -18.47 7.35 12.36
C LEU A 34 -18.75 5.86 12.05
N ASP A 35 -19.86 5.32 12.58
CA ASP A 35 -20.46 4.05 12.11
C ASP A 35 -20.83 4.02 10.61
N GLY A 36 -20.75 5.16 9.91
CA GLY A 36 -21.03 5.27 8.48
C GLY A 36 -19.85 5.04 7.53
N LEU A 37 -18.59 5.24 7.95
CA LEU A 37 -17.46 5.33 6.99
C LEU A 37 -16.72 4.02 6.70
N PHE A 38 -16.90 2.96 7.50
CA PHE A 38 -16.07 1.73 7.41
C PHE A 38 -16.75 0.53 6.75
N GLY A 39 -17.89 0.72 6.08
CA GLY A 39 -18.71 -0.34 5.49
C GLY A 39 -18.07 -1.24 4.41
N GLN A 40 -16.77 -1.11 4.12
CA GLN A 40 -16.08 -1.93 3.13
C GLN A 40 -14.79 -2.63 3.63
N TYR A 41 -14.43 -2.48 4.91
CA TYR A 41 -13.27 -3.20 5.44
C TYR A 41 -13.70 -4.54 6.06
N GLY A 42 -13.40 -5.63 5.35
CA GLY A 42 -13.38 -6.97 5.92
C GLY A 42 -14.17 -8.01 5.13
N ARG A 43 -13.60 -8.53 4.05
CA ARG A 43 -13.66 -9.95 3.62
C ARG A 43 -12.27 -10.24 3.00
N SER A 44 -11.58 -11.36 3.19
CA SER A 44 -12.00 -12.77 3.33
C SER A 44 -11.26 -13.56 4.43
N ALA A 45 -12.09 -14.28 5.21
CA ALA A 45 -11.97 -15.61 5.86
C ALA A 45 -10.80 -15.96 6.82
N ALA A 46 -10.86 -15.49 8.06
CA ALA A 46 -11.08 -16.33 9.25
C ALA A 46 -11.31 -15.36 10.44
N GLU A 47 -12.51 -15.42 11.02
CA GLU A 47 -13.12 -14.43 11.92
C GLU A 47 -13.43 -13.05 11.30
N PRO A 48 -14.61 -12.47 11.54
CA PRO A 48 -14.81 -11.05 11.32
C PRO A 48 -13.89 -10.31 12.30
N ARG A 49 -12.71 -9.91 11.83
CA ARG A 49 -11.86 -8.95 12.53
C ARG A 49 -12.62 -7.65 12.63
N LYS A 50 -13.32 -7.50 13.74
CA LYS A 50 -14.19 -6.36 13.97
C LYS A 50 -13.32 -5.20 14.42
N MET A 51 -13.40 -4.08 13.70
CA MET A 51 -12.88 -2.81 14.18
C MET A 51 -13.37 -2.57 15.60
N SER A 52 -12.46 -2.30 16.54
CA SER A 52 -12.92 -1.85 17.85
C SER A 52 -13.56 -0.46 17.70
N PRO A 53 -14.60 -0.12 18.49
CA PRO A 53 -15.15 1.23 18.48
C PRO A 53 -14.09 2.31 18.73
N ALA A 54 -13.06 1.99 19.54
CA ALA A 54 -11.93 2.89 19.78
C ALA A 54 -11.10 3.12 18.51
N LEU A 55 -10.76 2.05 17.78
CA LEU A 55 -10.00 2.11 16.54
C LEU A 55 -10.75 2.84 15.45
N GLN A 56 -12.05 2.59 15.38
CA GLN A 56 -12.96 3.32 14.52
C GLN A 56 -12.88 4.81 14.81
N ARG A 57 -13.15 5.22 16.06
CA ARG A 57 -13.08 6.62 16.50
C ARG A 57 -11.73 7.27 16.23
N ALA A 58 -10.65 6.51 16.37
CA ALA A 58 -9.30 7.00 16.09
C ALA A 58 -9.11 7.41 14.63
N VAL A 59 -9.64 6.65 13.67
CA VAL A 59 -9.53 7.02 12.25
C VAL A 59 -10.33 8.29 11.94
N GLU A 60 -11.49 8.48 12.56
CA GLU A 60 -12.33 9.68 12.47
C GLU A 60 -11.55 10.92 12.91
N LEU A 61 -11.00 10.84 14.12
CA LEU A 61 -10.20 11.90 14.73
C LEU A 61 -9.02 12.28 13.85
N ALA A 62 -8.36 11.29 13.26
CA ALA A 62 -7.26 11.50 12.32
C ALA A 62 -7.71 12.20 11.03
N ARG A 63 -8.73 11.66 10.36
CA ARG A 63 -9.15 12.08 9.02
C ARG A 63 -9.91 13.40 9.01
N ASP A 64 -10.84 13.56 9.94
CA ASP A 64 -11.85 14.63 9.87
C ASP A 64 -11.48 15.82 10.78
N GLU A 65 -10.81 15.54 11.90
CA GLU A 65 -10.47 16.55 12.90
C GLU A 65 -8.96 16.88 12.94
N GLY A 66 -8.12 16.16 12.17
CA GLY A 66 -6.67 16.34 12.17
C GLY A 66 -5.98 15.95 13.49
N ARG A 67 -6.67 15.22 14.37
CA ARG A 67 -6.23 14.86 15.73
C ARG A 67 -5.42 13.57 15.75
N TRP A 68 -4.42 13.51 14.88
CA TRP A 68 -3.58 12.35 14.66
C TRP A 68 -2.86 11.83 15.91
N VAL A 69 -2.45 12.72 16.82
CA VAL A 69 -1.79 12.35 18.08
C VAL A 69 -2.66 11.41 18.93
N VAL A 70 -3.97 11.66 18.98
CA VAL A 70 -4.92 10.82 19.73
C VAL A 70 -5.13 9.48 19.01
N ALA A 71 -5.26 9.53 17.69
CA ALA A 71 -5.50 8.36 16.85
C ALA A 71 -4.34 7.35 16.89
N VAL A 72 -3.10 7.85 16.81
CA VAL A 72 -1.87 7.05 16.76
C VAL A 72 -1.72 6.18 18.01
N ARG A 73 -2.15 6.66 19.19
CA ARG A 73 -2.13 5.85 20.41
C ARG A 73 -3.03 4.62 20.26
N VAL A 74 -4.22 4.79 19.70
CA VAL A 74 -5.16 3.69 19.48
C VAL A 74 -4.63 2.73 18.42
N PHE A 75 -4.10 3.25 17.29
CA PHE A 75 -3.48 2.41 16.25
C PHE A 75 -2.38 1.52 16.82
N ARG A 76 -1.53 2.04 17.71
CA ARG A 76 -0.48 1.24 18.35
C ARG A 76 -1.01 0.20 19.32
N ASN A 77 -2.00 0.56 20.13
CA ASN A 77 -2.60 -0.38 21.07
C ASN A 77 -3.24 -1.55 20.32
N GLU A 78 -4.00 -1.25 19.26
CA GLU A 78 -4.63 -2.27 18.41
C GLU A 78 -3.60 -3.14 17.69
N ARG A 79 -2.51 -2.53 17.21
CA ARG A 79 -1.38 -3.27 16.64
C ARG A 79 -0.72 -4.20 17.65
N THR A 80 -0.66 -3.84 18.93
CA THR A 80 -0.11 -4.71 19.99
C THR A 80 -1.09 -5.84 20.31
N LEU A 81 -2.39 -5.56 20.34
CA LEU A 81 -3.43 -6.54 20.62
C LEU A 81 -3.62 -7.54 19.47
N GLN A 82 -3.52 -7.08 18.23
CA GLN A 82 -3.67 -7.88 17.01
C GLN A 82 -2.54 -7.57 16.02
N PRO A 83 -1.32 -8.12 16.23
CA PRO A 83 -0.14 -7.80 15.41
C PRO A 83 -0.27 -8.14 13.93
N ASP A 84 -1.14 -9.09 13.59
CA ASP A 84 -1.39 -9.55 12.23
C ASP A 84 -2.62 -8.87 11.58
N TYR A 85 -3.30 -7.97 12.30
CA TYR A 85 -4.37 -7.12 11.77
C TYR A 85 -3.74 -5.93 11.04
N ASP A 86 -3.93 -5.90 9.73
CA ASP A 86 -3.33 -4.98 8.78
C ASP A 86 -3.75 -3.52 9.01
N ALA A 87 -5.01 -3.30 9.37
CA ALA A 87 -5.60 -1.98 9.31
C ALA A 87 -4.93 -0.97 10.29
N PRO A 88 -4.64 -1.31 11.57
CA PRO A 88 -3.82 -0.48 12.46
C PRO A 88 -2.44 -0.12 11.91
N HIS A 89 -1.82 -1.00 11.11
CA HIS A 89 -0.55 -0.68 10.44
C HIS A 89 -0.76 0.30 9.28
N MET A 90 -1.84 0.13 8.52
CA MET A 90 -2.18 1.03 7.40
C MET A 90 -2.40 2.46 7.88
N TRP A 91 -3.22 2.67 8.91
CA TRP A 91 -3.49 4.03 9.41
C TRP A 91 -2.29 4.67 10.10
N LEU A 92 -1.44 3.87 10.74
CA LEU A 92 -0.17 4.38 11.27
C LEU A 92 0.79 4.78 10.14
N ALA A 93 0.74 4.09 9.00
CA ALA A 93 1.53 4.46 7.83
C ALA A 93 0.97 5.73 7.15
N ASP A 94 -0.34 5.87 7.03
CA ASP A 94 -0.99 7.11 6.56
C ASP A 94 -0.62 8.31 7.45
N PHE A 95 -0.67 8.14 8.77
CA PHE A 95 -0.21 9.17 9.71
C PHE A 95 1.23 9.60 9.43
N LEU A 96 2.14 8.64 9.25
CA LEU A 96 3.55 8.95 8.98
C LEU A 96 3.71 9.69 7.65
N GLU A 97 2.90 9.36 6.64
CA GLU A 97 2.92 10.07 5.37
C GLU A 97 2.40 11.51 5.53
N HIS A 98 1.28 11.70 6.23
CA HIS A 98 0.71 13.01 6.52
C HIS A 98 1.70 13.94 7.25
N GLU A 99 2.50 13.40 8.17
CA GLU A 99 3.57 14.12 8.87
C GLU A 99 4.83 14.38 8.00
N GLY A 100 4.78 14.10 6.70
CA GLY A 100 5.91 14.23 5.77
C GLY A 100 7.01 13.19 5.98
N ARG A 101 6.77 12.14 6.78
CA ARG A 101 7.72 11.06 7.08
C ARG A 101 7.52 9.88 6.13
N THR A 102 7.41 10.14 4.83
CA THR A 102 7.07 9.14 3.81
C THR A 102 7.96 7.90 3.82
N GLN A 103 9.27 8.05 4.04
CA GLN A 103 10.17 6.89 4.10
C GLN A 103 9.85 5.96 5.28
N SER A 104 9.42 6.54 6.42
CA SER A 104 8.98 5.78 7.59
C SER A 104 7.66 5.05 7.31
N ALA A 105 6.72 5.69 6.60
CA ALA A 105 5.46 5.09 6.17
C ALA A 105 5.70 3.86 5.27
N ILE A 106 6.56 4.01 4.24
CA ILE A 106 6.96 2.92 3.33
C ILE A 106 7.56 1.75 4.13
N THR A 107 8.52 2.03 5.03
CA THR A 107 9.17 0.99 5.82
C THR A 107 8.19 0.26 6.75
N LEU A 108 7.28 1.00 7.39
CA LEU A 108 6.27 0.43 8.28
C LEU A 108 5.34 -0.51 7.51
N ALA A 109 4.72 -0.04 6.42
CA ALA A 109 3.78 -0.84 5.62
C ALA A 109 4.45 -2.10 5.06
N ARG A 110 5.69 -1.99 4.55
CA ARG A 110 6.46 -3.15 4.08
C ARG A 110 6.78 -4.17 5.18
N THR A 111 7.08 -3.68 6.38
CA THR A 111 7.38 -4.56 7.52
C THR A 111 6.12 -5.26 8.00
N ALA A 112 5.01 -4.54 8.09
CA ALA A 112 3.71 -5.09 8.43
C ALA A 112 3.26 -6.17 7.44
N ALA A 113 3.53 -6.00 6.14
CA ALA A 113 3.22 -6.99 5.11
C ALA A 113 3.95 -8.34 5.32
N MET A 114 5.02 -8.40 6.13
CA MET A 114 5.69 -9.66 6.43
C MET A 114 4.90 -10.53 7.40
N GLN A 115 4.10 -9.93 8.28
CA GLN A 115 3.41 -10.60 9.39
C GLN A 115 1.89 -10.64 9.23
N CYS A 116 1.30 -9.65 8.54
CA CYS A 116 -0.15 -9.58 8.36
C CYS A 116 -0.62 -10.57 7.30
N ARG A 117 -1.90 -10.95 7.38
CA ARG A 117 -2.53 -11.83 6.38
C ARG A 117 -2.82 -11.09 5.06
N ARG A 118 -3.27 -9.84 5.16
CA ARG A 118 -3.55 -8.94 4.02
C ARG A 118 -2.28 -8.22 3.54
N LYS A 119 -1.32 -9.00 3.05
CA LYS A 119 -0.01 -8.49 2.60
C LYS A 119 -0.12 -7.59 1.38
N CYS A 120 -1.05 -7.90 0.48
CA CYS A 120 -1.25 -7.19 -0.77
C CYS A 120 -1.62 -5.71 -0.55
N ASP A 121 -2.55 -5.44 0.36
CA ASP A 121 -3.02 -4.08 0.65
C ASP A 121 -1.89 -3.22 1.26
N LEU A 122 -1.14 -3.75 2.22
CA LEU A 122 0.02 -3.08 2.82
C LEU A 122 1.15 -2.82 1.81
N LEU A 123 1.39 -3.76 0.88
CA LEU A 123 2.37 -3.58 -0.19
C LEU A 123 1.92 -2.55 -1.23
N ALA A 124 0.62 -2.51 -1.54
CA ALA A 124 0.04 -1.51 -2.43
C ALA A 124 0.15 -0.11 -1.82
N GLN A 125 -0.20 0.05 -0.55
CA GLN A 125 -0.07 1.34 0.16
C GLN A 125 1.39 1.81 0.20
N ALA A 126 2.34 0.92 0.50
CA ALA A 126 3.77 1.25 0.44
C ALA A 126 4.22 1.67 -0.97
N ALA A 127 3.66 1.05 -2.02
CA ALA A 127 3.96 1.39 -3.40
C ALA A 127 3.44 2.77 -3.77
N GLU A 128 2.25 3.15 -3.29
CA GLU A 128 1.68 4.46 -3.51
C GLU A 128 2.50 5.58 -2.85
N PHE A 129 2.88 5.41 -1.58
CA PHE A 129 3.78 6.34 -0.90
C PHE A 129 5.11 6.49 -1.64
N ALA A 130 5.65 5.38 -2.15
CA ALA A 130 6.87 5.42 -2.96
C ALA A 130 6.64 6.17 -4.28
N LEU A 131 5.50 5.97 -4.95
CA LEU A 131 5.21 6.65 -6.21
C LEU A 131 5.12 8.16 -6.00
N PHE A 132 4.26 8.60 -5.08
CA PHE A 132 3.97 10.02 -4.88
C PHE A 132 5.11 10.80 -4.22
N SER A 133 6.10 10.11 -3.62
CA SER A 133 7.39 10.71 -3.24
C SER A 133 8.45 10.71 -4.34
N GLY A 134 8.10 10.32 -5.57
CA GLY A 134 9.02 10.28 -6.73
C GLY A 134 9.93 9.05 -6.80
N GLN A 135 9.78 8.08 -5.90
CA GLN A 135 10.49 6.80 -5.94
C GLN A 135 9.84 5.81 -6.92
N VAL A 136 9.62 6.25 -8.16
CA VAL A 136 8.81 5.55 -9.18
C VAL A 136 9.30 4.14 -9.48
N ARG A 137 10.62 3.94 -9.60
CA ARG A 137 11.17 2.60 -9.78
C ARG A 137 10.87 1.68 -8.58
N GLY A 138 10.94 2.22 -7.36
CA GLY A 138 10.63 1.50 -6.13
C GLY A 138 9.15 1.11 -6.04
N SER A 139 8.24 1.99 -6.45
CA SER A 139 6.80 1.70 -6.45
C SER A 139 6.44 0.57 -7.41
N ILE A 140 7.04 0.51 -8.61
CA ILE A 140 6.83 -0.60 -9.57
C ILE A 140 7.13 -1.95 -8.91
N TYR A 141 8.24 -2.06 -8.17
CA TYR A 141 8.57 -3.30 -7.47
C TYR A 141 7.57 -3.65 -6.36
N LEU A 142 7.09 -2.66 -5.62
CA LEU A 142 6.13 -2.86 -4.53
C LEU A 142 4.75 -3.25 -5.05
N PHE A 143 4.26 -2.61 -6.12
CA PHE A 143 3.03 -3.03 -6.79
C PHE A 143 3.15 -4.43 -7.39
N ALA A 144 4.29 -4.75 -8.02
CA ALA A 144 4.54 -6.11 -8.52
C ALA A 144 4.51 -7.15 -7.37
N GLN A 145 5.10 -6.84 -6.23
CA GLN A 145 5.01 -7.69 -5.04
C GLN A 145 3.56 -7.83 -4.55
N SER A 146 2.81 -6.73 -4.47
CA SER A 146 1.39 -6.75 -4.08
C SER A 146 0.57 -7.68 -4.98
N ILE A 147 0.63 -7.49 -6.31
CA ILE A 147 -0.06 -8.32 -7.30
C ILE A 147 0.32 -9.79 -7.16
N ALA A 148 1.61 -10.09 -6.99
CA ALA A 148 2.11 -11.46 -6.85
C ALA A 148 1.60 -12.15 -5.57
N THR A 149 1.32 -11.39 -4.51
CA THR A 149 0.78 -11.97 -3.25
C THR A 149 -0.68 -12.40 -3.38
N VAL A 150 -1.50 -11.66 -4.13
CA VAL A 150 -2.92 -12.00 -4.34
C VAL A 150 -3.02 -13.29 -5.17
N GLY A 151 -2.35 -13.32 -6.33
CA GLY A 151 -2.52 -14.40 -7.30
C GLY A 151 -3.83 -14.27 -8.08
N GLY A 152 -3.82 -14.63 -9.37
CA GLY A 152 -4.95 -14.40 -10.26
C GLY A 152 -4.94 -13.02 -10.91
N GLY A 153 -5.72 -12.87 -11.99
CA GLY A 153 -5.83 -11.64 -12.76
C GLY A 153 -6.81 -10.64 -12.15
N PRO A 154 -6.87 -9.39 -12.65
CA PRO A 154 -7.66 -8.30 -12.07
C PRO A 154 -9.17 -8.59 -11.93
N HIS A 155 -9.74 -9.43 -12.79
CA HIS A 155 -11.16 -9.83 -12.73
C HIS A 155 -11.48 -10.89 -11.66
N ARG A 156 -10.46 -11.45 -10.98
CA ARG A 156 -10.60 -12.52 -9.98
C ARG A 156 -10.31 -12.07 -8.56
N VAL A 157 -10.02 -10.79 -8.38
CA VAL A 157 -9.57 -10.22 -7.12
C VAL A 157 -10.57 -9.17 -6.63
N GLU A 158 -10.58 -8.93 -5.32
CA GLU A 158 -11.46 -7.94 -4.70
C GLU A 158 -11.18 -6.53 -5.24
N LEU A 159 -12.18 -5.64 -5.23
CA LEU A 159 -12.04 -4.28 -5.78
C LEU A 159 -10.84 -3.52 -5.20
N SER A 160 -10.57 -3.63 -3.89
CA SER A 160 -9.41 -2.98 -3.26
C SER A 160 -8.08 -3.48 -3.84
N GLN A 161 -8.03 -4.73 -4.30
CA GLN A 161 -6.85 -5.37 -4.87
C GLN A 161 -6.68 -5.01 -6.35
N GLN A 162 -7.75 -4.60 -7.05
CA GLN A 162 -7.69 -4.13 -8.44
C GLN A 162 -6.90 -2.83 -8.57
N ARG A 163 -6.82 -2.01 -7.50
CA ARG A 163 -6.05 -0.76 -7.46
C ARG A 163 -4.59 -0.96 -7.88
N ALA A 164 -3.91 -1.99 -7.35
CA ALA A 164 -2.51 -2.25 -7.71
C ALA A 164 -2.33 -2.59 -9.22
N PHE A 165 -3.32 -3.21 -9.85
CA PHE A 165 -3.30 -3.47 -11.29
C PHE A 165 -3.47 -2.20 -12.11
N LEU A 166 -4.32 -1.26 -11.67
CA LEU A 166 -4.47 0.05 -12.32
C LEU A 166 -3.13 0.80 -12.32
N PHE A 167 -2.52 0.96 -11.14
CA PHE A 167 -1.23 1.64 -11.02
C PHE A 167 -0.18 1.02 -11.93
N MET A 168 -0.09 -0.32 -11.96
CA MET A 168 0.86 -1.00 -12.82
C MET A 168 0.55 -0.84 -14.30
N ALA A 169 -0.72 -0.81 -14.70
CA ALA A 169 -1.11 -0.58 -16.08
C ALA A 169 -0.70 0.83 -16.54
N GLU A 170 -1.00 1.86 -15.73
CA GLU A 170 -0.62 3.25 -16.02
C GLU A 170 0.90 3.43 -16.04
N LEU A 171 1.62 2.83 -15.09
CA LEU A 171 3.08 2.89 -15.06
C LEU A 171 3.69 2.23 -16.29
N PHE A 172 3.16 1.07 -16.71
CA PHE A 172 3.66 0.38 -17.91
C PHE A 172 3.44 1.23 -19.15
N ASP A 173 2.26 1.85 -19.30
CA ASP A 173 1.95 2.74 -20.41
C ASP A 173 2.90 3.96 -20.45
N VAL A 174 3.09 4.65 -19.31
CA VAL A 174 4.03 5.79 -19.22
C VAL A 174 5.46 5.42 -19.64
N PHE A 175 5.86 4.16 -19.48
CA PHE A 175 7.18 3.66 -19.87
C PHE A 175 7.21 2.92 -21.21
N ASP A 176 6.17 3.07 -22.03
CA ASP A 176 6.01 2.49 -23.38
C ASP A 176 5.96 0.94 -23.38
N ASP A 177 5.38 0.33 -22.36
CA ASP A 177 5.08 -1.11 -22.32
C ASP A 177 3.56 -1.35 -22.41
N ALA A 178 3.08 -1.73 -23.61
CA ALA A 178 1.66 -2.01 -23.86
C ALA A 178 1.10 -3.21 -23.08
N SER A 179 1.91 -3.93 -22.29
CA SER A 179 1.43 -5.08 -21.51
C SER A 179 0.46 -4.69 -20.40
N GLY A 180 0.47 -3.43 -19.97
CA GLY A 180 -0.47 -2.88 -18.98
C GLY A 180 -1.92 -2.84 -19.49
N GLU A 181 -2.14 -2.66 -20.79
CA GLU A 181 -3.48 -2.49 -21.40
C GLU A 181 -4.39 -3.70 -21.17
N ARG A 182 -3.82 -4.91 -21.14
CA ARG A 182 -4.60 -6.13 -20.87
C ARG A 182 -5.07 -6.17 -19.42
N TRP A 183 -4.29 -5.63 -18.48
CA TRP A 183 -4.69 -5.56 -17.08
C TRP A 183 -5.74 -4.47 -16.88
N ALA A 184 -5.56 -3.29 -17.49
CA ALA A 184 -6.54 -2.21 -17.47
C ALA A 184 -7.94 -2.67 -17.92
N ARG A 185 -8.02 -3.42 -19.04
CA ARG A 185 -9.29 -3.96 -19.55
C ARG A 185 -9.98 -4.98 -18.62
N GLY A 186 -9.25 -5.58 -17.69
CA GLY A 186 -9.78 -6.57 -16.76
C GLY A 186 -10.23 -6.00 -15.42
N ILE A 187 -10.10 -4.68 -15.21
CA ILE A 187 -10.56 -3.97 -14.01
C ILE A 187 -12.07 -3.79 -14.16
N GLN A 188 -12.83 -4.31 -13.21
CA GLN A 188 -14.29 -4.45 -13.32
C GLN A 188 -15.04 -3.15 -13.02
N ASP A 189 -14.40 -2.23 -12.31
CA ASP A 189 -15.03 -0.97 -11.93
C ASP A 189 -14.05 0.20 -12.06
N VAL A 190 -14.00 0.76 -13.26
CA VAL A 190 -13.20 1.96 -13.56
C VAL A 190 -13.84 3.20 -12.94
N THR A 191 -15.12 3.13 -12.51
CA THR A 191 -15.87 4.28 -11.98
C THR A 191 -15.43 4.72 -10.59
N TYR A 192 -14.61 3.92 -9.89
CA TYR A 192 -14.03 4.26 -8.60
C TYR A 192 -12.74 5.10 -8.72
N PHE A 193 -12.14 5.16 -9.91
CA PHE A 193 -10.91 5.91 -10.14
C PHE A 193 -11.22 7.15 -10.96
N ASP A 194 -11.32 8.28 -10.25
CA ASP A 194 -11.47 9.60 -10.88
C ASP A 194 -10.38 9.81 -11.95
N GLU A 195 -10.74 10.39 -13.10
CA GLU A 195 -9.79 10.74 -14.16
C GLU A 195 -8.65 11.60 -13.62
N ASP A 196 -8.92 12.45 -12.63
CA ASP A 196 -7.94 13.27 -11.94
C ASP A 196 -6.93 12.40 -11.17
N TYR A 197 -7.37 11.26 -10.63
CA TYR A 197 -6.50 10.30 -9.95
C TYR A 197 -5.55 9.62 -10.92
N VAL A 198 -6.05 9.12 -12.06
CA VAL A 198 -5.21 8.53 -13.11
C VAL A 198 -4.21 9.56 -13.65
N ARG A 199 -4.64 10.80 -13.88
CA ARG A 199 -3.77 11.89 -14.32
C ARG A 199 -2.63 12.15 -13.32
N THR A 200 -2.91 12.05 -12.02
CA THR A 200 -1.92 12.24 -10.95
C THR A 200 -0.86 11.14 -10.94
N ILE A 201 -1.26 9.87 -11.15
CA ILE A 201 -0.33 8.75 -11.31
C ILE A 201 0.63 9.00 -12.47
N ARG A 202 0.08 9.32 -13.65
CA ARG A 202 0.86 9.54 -14.88
C ARG A 202 1.81 10.73 -14.73
N SER A 203 1.30 11.87 -14.28
CA SER A 203 2.11 13.09 -14.07
C SER A 203 3.28 12.84 -13.12
N THR A 204 3.08 12.04 -12.09
CA THR A 204 4.14 11.69 -11.12
C THR A 204 5.21 10.82 -11.77
N ALA A 205 4.80 9.79 -12.52
CA ALA A 205 5.72 8.92 -13.24
C ALA A 205 6.49 9.66 -14.35
N GLU A 206 5.86 10.62 -15.01
CA GLU A 206 6.44 11.42 -16.08
C GLU A 206 7.61 12.30 -15.63
N LYS A 207 7.57 12.80 -14.39
CA LYS A 207 8.64 13.59 -13.76
C LYS A 207 9.94 12.81 -13.51
N THR A 208 9.96 11.50 -13.77
CA THR A 208 11.14 10.64 -13.62
C THR A 208 12.26 11.08 -14.57
N THR A 209 13.49 11.20 -14.05
CA THR A 209 14.67 11.56 -14.86
C THR A 209 14.93 10.58 -16.00
N ALA A 210 15.44 11.06 -17.15
CA ALA A 210 15.70 10.20 -18.32
C ALA A 210 16.58 8.98 -18.01
N LYS A 211 17.59 9.13 -17.15
CA LYS A 211 18.45 8.03 -16.68
C LYS A 211 17.64 6.94 -15.97
N GLU A 212 16.74 7.34 -15.09
CA GLU A 212 15.91 6.40 -14.33
C GLU A 212 14.82 5.79 -15.22
N ARG A 213 14.22 6.56 -16.14
CA ARG A 213 13.30 6.03 -17.16
C ARG A 213 13.96 4.91 -17.99
N ALA A 214 15.18 5.13 -18.46
CA ALA A 214 15.92 4.13 -19.22
C ALA A 214 16.22 2.87 -18.39
N ARG A 215 16.44 3.02 -17.08
CA ARG A 215 16.62 1.89 -16.17
C ARG A 215 15.33 1.10 -15.99
N ILE A 216 14.21 1.78 -15.73
CA ILE A 216 12.89 1.16 -15.59
C ILE A 216 12.55 0.36 -16.86
N ARG A 217 12.67 0.98 -18.05
CA ARG A 217 12.39 0.31 -19.34
C ARG A 217 13.19 -0.98 -19.54
N ARG A 218 14.44 -1.05 -19.06
CA ARG A 218 15.25 -2.28 -19.13
C ARG A 218 14.78 -3.39 -18.19
N GLU A 219 14.14 -3.03 -17.08
CA GLU A 219 13.73 -3.98 -16.03
C GLU A 219 12.29 -4.47 -16.21
N LEU A 220 11.42 -3.66 -16.85
CA LEU A 220 10.01 -3.99 -17.08
C LEU A 220 9.76 -5.35 -17.75
N PRO A 221 10.50 -5.76 -18.81
CA PRO A 221 10.24 -7.06 -19.45
C PRO A 221 10.37 -8.25 -18.50
N GLU A 222 11.33 -8.20 -17.59
CA GLU A 222 11.57 -9.25 -16.59
C GLU A 222 10.53 -9.21 -15.47
N ILE A 223 10.19 -8.02 -14.97
CA ILE A 223 9.12 -7.84 -13.98
C ILE A 223 7.81 -8.40 -14.52
N ARG A 224 7.47 -8.06 -15.77
CA ARG A 224 6.29 -8.55 -16.47
C ARG A 224 6.30 -10.07 -16.60
N LYS A 225 7.43 -10.66 -16.99
CA LYS A 225 7.56 -12.12 -17.11
C LYS A 225 7.24 -12.80 -15.78
N GLN A 226 7.87 -12.35 -14.70
CA GLN A 226 7.66 -12.89 -13.35
C GLN A 226 6.21 -12.73 -12.87
N LEU A 227 5.58 -11.59 -13.18
CA LEU A 227 4.16 -11.37 -12.87
C LEU A 227 3.25 -12.32 -13.64
N ARG A 228 3.49 -12.53 -14.94
CA ARG A 228 2.71 -13.48 -15.75
C ARG A 228 2.82 -14.90 -15.19
N GLU A 229 4.02 -15.35 -14.83
CA GLU A 229 4.23 -16.67 -14.23
C GLU A 229 3.48 -16.82 -12.90
N ARG A 230 3.49 -15.80 -12.04
CA ARG A 230 2.81 -15.81 -10.74
C ARG A 230 1.29 -15.69 -10.84
N VAL A 231 0.79 -14.90 -11.78
CA VAL A 231 -0.64 -14.65 -11.99
C VAL A 231 -1.30 -15.84 -12.69
N ASN A 232 -0.63 -16.47 -13.66
CA ASN A 232 -1.16 -17.61 -14.41
C ASN A 232 -0.83 -18.96 -13.78
N GLY A 233 0.26 -19.08 -13.02
CA GLY A 233 0.71 -20.35 -12.43
C GLY A 233 -0.05 -20.81 -11.18
N LYS A 234 -1.06 -20.07 -10.73
CA LYS A 234 -1.97 -20.46 -9.63
C LYS A 234 -3.36 -20.91 -10.15
N SER A 235 -3.41 -21.39 -11.40
CA SER A 235 -4.61 -21.97 -12.01
C SER A 235 -4.84 -23.39 -11.53
#